data_AF-A0ABD3HBC6-F1
#
_entry.id   AF-A0ABD3HBC6-F1
#
_cell.length_a   1.000
_cell.length_b   1.000
_cell.length_c   1.000
_cell.angle_alpha   90.00
_cell.angle_beta   90.00
_cell.angle_gamma   90.00
#
_symmetry.space_group_name_H-M   'P 1'
#
loop_
_entity.id
_entity.type
_entity.pdbx_description
1 polymer ?
#
loop_
_entity_poly.entity_id
_entity_poly.type
_entity_poly.pdbx_seq_one_letter_code
_entity_poly.pdbx_strand_id
1 'polypeptide(L)'
;MKSAGKVRIPETYEDVGFDGTASCQGLAKEELQQLWDGVDDVYDGHTERIGRDRWFTLKGVLLWTMHDYPGYAQVSGFQTSGYAACPTCGPALSVARSSHLSKQVYMSYSTYLPMDDPLRGTWAERNNVAPPIPLDMNWWEQRWRDVEEGHIPAERAELKRWSILHRLPYWKIIFNLMIQHLLDPMHIEANVTKSLIKRIFGEKDGKPARRACEEFGVHPEAWIQVSDGGIESLPPAPWILTTEERKICKKRISEIRFPTGIQTSGFEKDGPKWPSALKSHDYHILLQYVIPICLQGLGTQDLRDAICDLSTIRIVEIDEKELFAITTLCKLERTLPPDYFDSQIHLLVHLVREVSICGPVHGRWMYWLERYMKVMKDDVRQKARPEGSMAEGHRLREAMFLCSNILEQFDQSSAFMLREIDETHLTSLKLIGSGEKRRLTQIEVMQAHNFVLHNSAIMEEWTAVYDDERRATLASRRRGRPVRFPSLREFMREKLLQPEALAESSGLYPPITEDIKILDRPPLTILVDLDPVEDVHESGRISSP
;
A
#
# COMPACT_ATOMS: atom_id res chain seq x y z
N MET A 1 -19.18 -52.02 10.55
CA MET A 1 -19.06 -50.56 10.80
C MET A 1 -17.76 -50.10 10.18
N LYS A 2 -17.84 -49.55 8.97
CA LYS A 2 -16.68 -49.06 8.22
C LYS A 2 -16.17 -47.77 8.89
N SER A 3 -14.87 -47.69 9.10
CA SER A 3 -14.17 -46.57 9.71
C SER A 3 -14.48 -45.28 8.97
N ALA A 4 -15.08 -44.30 9.66
CA ALA A 4 -15.16 -42.93 9.18
C ALA A 4 -13.74 -42.43 8.88
N GLY A 5 -13.53 -41.94 7.66
CA GLY A 5 -12.29 -41.29 7.24
C GLY A 5 -12.11 -40.00 8.03
N LYS A 6 -11.50 -40.09 9.22
CA LYS A 6 -10.88 -38.91 9.83
C LYS A 6 -9.77 -38.47 8.89
N VAL A 7 -9.85 -37.24 8.39
CA VAL A 7 -8.68 -36.53 7.88
C VAL A 7 -7.68 -36.47 9.03
N ARG A 8 -6.74 -37.41 9.07
CA ARG A 8 -5.52 -37.28 9.84
C ARG A 8 -4.63 -36.35 9.04
N ILE A 9 -4.46 -35.13 9.52
CA ILE A 9 -3.26 -34.36 9.24
C ILE A 9 -2.08 -35.25 9.69
N PRO A 10 -1.11 -35.61 8.82
CA PRO A 10 -0.07 -36.57 9.16
C PRO A 10 0.71 -36.11 10.40
N GLU A 11 0.71 -36.94 11.45
CA GLU A 11 1.37 -36.67 12.74
C GLU A 11 2.89 -36.96 12.73
N THR A 12 3.53 -37.18 11.58
CA THR A 12 4.96 -37.53 11.53
C THR A 12 5.74 -36.85 10.40
N TYR A 13 6.53 -35.85 10.81
CA TYR A 13 7.62 -35.17 10.08
C TYR A 13 8.89 -36.05 10.00
N GLU A 14 8.78 -37.30 9.56
CA GLU A 14 9.93 -38.19 9.48
C GLU A 14 10.03 -38.76 8.05
N ASP A 15 11.21 -38.60 7.45
CA ASP A 15 11.68 -39.16 6.18
C ASP A 15 11.61 -38.31 4.89
N VAL A 16 12.14 -37.07 4.90
CA VAL A 16 12.80 -36.53 3.68
C VAL A 16 13.96 -35.59 4.03
N GLY A 17 15.15 -35.85 3.48
CA GLY A 17 16.37 -35.06 3.69
C GLY A 17 16.21 -33.58 3.33
N PHE A 18 16.66 -32.72 4.25
CA PHE A 18 16.32 -31.31 4.38
C PHE A 18 17.05 -30.37 3.40
N ASP A 19 16.30 -29.78 2.46
CA ASP A 19 16.40 -28.35 2.09
C ASP A 19 15.02 -27.73 2.39
N GLY A 20 14.95 -26.91 3.45
CA GLY A 20 13.70 -26.54 4.12
C GLY A 20 12.68 -25.76 3.30
N THR A 21 13.04 -25.22 2.13
CA THR A 21 12.09 -24.48 1.27
C THR A 21 11.55 -25.33 0.11
N ALA A 22 12.38 -26.21 -0.46
CA ALA A 22 11.96 -27.11 -1.53
C ALA A 22 11.05 -28.23 -1.00
N SER A 23 11.30 -28.71 0.22
CA SER A 23 10.48 -29.74 0.89
C SER A 23 9.05 -29.27 1.17
N CYS A 24 8.89 -28.06 1.76
CA CYS A 24 7.56 -27.51 2.04
C CYS A 24 6.73 -27.23 0.78
N GLN A 25 7.38 -26.84 -0.32
CA GLN A 25 6.69 -26.65 -1.61
C GLN A 25 6.29 -28.00 -2.25
N GLY A 26 7.09 -29.04 -2.07
CA GLY A 26 6.78 -30.41 -2.50
C GLY A 26 5.55 -30.96 -1.77
N LEU A 27 5.56 -30.88 -0.44
CA LEU A 27 4.44 -31.30 0.41
C LEU A 27 3.16 -30.50 0.10
N ALA A 28 3.27 -29.17 -0.01
CA ALA A 28 2.15 -28.33 -0.40
C ALA A 28 1.58 -28.72 -1.78
N LYS A 29 2.44 -29.07 -2.74
CA LYS A 29 2.00 -29.47 -4.09
C LYS A 29 1.24 -30.81 -4.08
N GLU A 30 1.63 -31.77 -3.25
CA GLU A 30 0.91 -33.04 -3.10
C GLU A 30 -0.46 -32.85 -2.44
N GLU A 31 -0.54 -32.07 -1.37
CA GLU A 31 -1.80 -31.71 -0.72
C GLU A 31 -2.73 -30.93 -1.67
N LEU A 32 -2.18 -29.97 -2.42
CA LEU A 32 -2.91 -29.21 -3.44
C LEU A 32 -3.41 -30.08 -4.60
N GLN A 33 -2.69 -31.16 -4.93
CA GLN A 33 -3.13 -32.14 -5.91
C GLN A 33 -4.26 -33.00 -5.34
N GLN A 34 -4.13 -33.46 -4.10
CA GLN A 34 -5.18 -34.22 -3.42
C GLN A 34 -6.49 -33.42 -3.30
N LEU A 35 -6.39 -32.14 -2.95
CA LEU A 35 -7.55 -31.23 -2.92
C LEU A 35 -8.18 -31.04 -4.29
N TRP A 36 -7.40 -31.07 -5.38
CA TRP A 36 -7.94 -30.96 -6.73
C TRP A 36 -8.65 -32.24 -7.18
N ASP A 37 -8.04 -33.38 -6.91
CA ASP A 37 -8.61 -34.70 -7.24
C ASP A 37 -9.92 -34.90 -6.47
N GLY A 38 -9.94 -34.49 -5.20
CA GLY A 38 -11.10 -34.45 -4.32
C GLY A 38 -10.88 -35.29 -3.07
N VAL A 39 -11.33 -34.76 -1.93
CA VAL A 39 -11.38 -35.49 -0.66
C VAL A 39 -12.83 -35.90 -0.43
N ASP A 40 -13.12 -37.18 -0.59
CA ASP A 40 -14.45 -37.74 -0.36
C ASP A 40 -14.79 -37.84 1.13
N ASP A 41 -16.08 -38.01 1.42
CA ASP A 41 -16.60 -38.21 2.77
C ASP A 41 -16.21 -37.10 3.76
N VAL A 42 -16.17 -35.84 3.30
CA VAL A 42 -16.04 -34.67 4.18
C VAL A 42 -17.41 -34.31 4.74
N TYR A 43 -17.48 -34.23 6.07
CA TYR A 43 -18.71 -33.94 6.79
C TYR A 43 -19.03 -32.44 6.82
N ASP A 44 -20.27 -32.08 6.50
CA ASP A 44 -20.78 -30.72 6.61
C ASP A 44 -21.33 -30.45 8.03
N GLY A 45 -20.49 -29.86 8.88
CA GLY A 45 -20.88 -29.50 10.25
C GLY A 45 -21.99 -28.45 10.37
N HIS A 46 -22.30 -27.71 9.30
CA HIS A 46 -23.41 -26.76 9.30
C HIS A 46 -24.76 -27.48 9.20
N THR A 47 -24.82 -28.56 8.42
CA THR A 47 -26.08 -29.28 8.20
C THR A 47 -26.56 -30.05 9.43
N GLU A 48 -25.65 -30.40 10.34
CA GLU A 48 -25.98 -30.94 11.68
C GLU A 48 -26.89 -30.00 12.47
N ARG A 49 -26.57 -28.69 12.47
CA ARG A 49 -27.35 -27.66 13.19
C ARG A 49 -28.78 -27.50 12.64
N ILE A 50 -29.04 -28.00 11.44
CA ILE A 50 -30.35 -27.95 10.76
C ILE A 50 -30.96 -29.37 10.66
N GLY A 51 -30.40 -30.36 11.36
CA GLY A 51 -30.92 -31.73 11.43
C GLY A 51 -30.81 -32.53 10.13
N ARG A 52 -29.82 -32.22 9.28
CA ARG A 52 -29.54 -32.96 8.05
C ARG A 52 -28.08 -33.41 8.07
N ASP A 53 -27.82 -34.71 8.06
CA ASP A 53 -26.45 -35.19 7.89
C ASP A 53 -26.10 -35.11 6.41
N ARG A 54 -25.11 -34.29 6.06
CA ARG A 54 -24.62 -34.16 4.68
C ARG A 54 -23.12 -34.40 4.60
N TRP A 55 -22.75 -35.17 3.60
CA TRP A 55 -21.37 -35.46 3.22
C TRP A 55 -21.15 -34.94 1.81
N PHE A 56 -19.96 -34.43 1.53
CA PHE A 56 -19.61 -33.91 0.22
C PHE A 56 -18.15 -34.21 -0.12
N THR A 57 -17.84 -34.23 -1.42
CA THR A 57 -16.46 -34.25 -1.89
C THR A 57 -15.91 -32.83 -1.81
N LEU A 58 -14.94 -32.60 -0.94
CA LEU A 58 -14.23 -31.33 -0.85
C LEU A 58 -13.24 -31.23 -2.00
N LYS A 59 -13.34 -30.14 -2.77
CA LYS A 59 -12.31 -29.76 -3.73
C LYS A 59 -11.72 -28.41 -3.38
N GLY A 60 -10.40 -28.29 -3.55
CA GLY A 60 -9.65 -27.06 -3.30
C GLY A 60 -8.71 -26.76 -4.45
N VAL A 61 -8.49 -25.46 -4.68
CA VAL A 61 -7.63 -24.94 -5.74
C VAL A 61 -6.81 -23.79 -5.16
N LEU A 62 -5.51 -23.78 -5.42
CA LEU A 62 -4.69 -22.59 -5.17
C LEU A 62 -4.95 -21.55 -6.26
N LEU A 63 -5.54 -20.41 -5.91
CA LEU A 63 -5.82 -19.33 -6.86
C LEU A 63 -4.61 -18.45 -7.13
N TRP A 64 -3.91 -18.04 -6.07
CA TRP A 64 -2.72 -17.20 -6.15
C TRP A 64 -1.89 -17.35 -4.88
N THR A 65 -0.64 -16.91 -4.94
CA THR A 65 0.23 -16.80 -3.77
C THR A 65 0.60 -15.35 -3.52
N MET A 66 0.70 -14.90 -2.27
CA MET A 66 1.13 -13.54 -1.90
C MET A 66 2.45 -13.60 -1.13
N HIS A 67 3.46 -12.87 -1.58
CA HIS A 67 4.78 -12.88 -0.95
C HIS A 67 5.44 -11.51 -1.00
N ASP A 68 6.27 -11.25 0.00
CA ASP A 68 7.29 -10.21 -0.12
C ASP A 68 8.20 -10.52 -1.32
N TYR A 69 8.89 -9.51 -1.85
CA TYR A 69 9.60 -9.68 -3.11
C TYR A 69 10.72 -10.76 -3.07
N PRO A 70 11.46 -10.95 -1.95
CA PRO A 70 12.33 -12.11 -1.79
C PRO A 70 11.58 -13.45 -1.79
N GLY A 71 10.47 -13.58 -1.06
CA GLY A 71 9.64 -14.79 -1.03
C GLY A 71 9.02 -15.09 -2.39
N TYR A 72 8.65 -14.05 -3.14
CA TYR A 72 8.17 -14.15 -4.51
C TYR A 72 9.19 -14.89 -5.38
N ALA A 73 10.48 -14.52 -5.33
CA ALA A 73 11.53 -15.22 -6.06
C ALA A 73 11.64 -16.70 -5.65
N GLN A 74 11.48 -17.01 -4.37
CA GLN A 74 11.57 -18.39 -3.91
C GLN A 74 10.39 -19.24 -4.41
N VAL A 75 9.17 -18.71 -4.39
CA VAL A 75 7.97 -19.50 -4.75
C VAL A 75 7.78 -19.59 -6.26
N SER A 76 8.02 -18.50 -6.98
CA SER A 76 7.89 -18.46 -8.44
C SER A 76 9.12 -18.99 -9.18
N GLY A 77 10.30 -18.89 -8.56
CA GLY A 77 11.58 -19.19 -9.21
C GLY A 77 12.13 -18.05 -10.09
N PHE A 78 11.42 -16.92 -10.18
CA PHE A 78 11.89 -15.73 -10.89
C PHE A 78 13.09 -15.06 -10.20
N GLN A 79 13.89 -14.33 -11.00
CA GLN A 79 14.84 -13.39 -10.46
C GLN A 79 14.12 -12.13 -9.95
N THR A 80 14.54 -11.62 -8.79
CA THR A 80 13.99 -10.39 -8.18
C THR A 80 15.08 -9.32 -7.99
N SER A 81 16.18 -9.49 -8.72
CA SER A 81 17.34 -8.60 -8.75
C SER A 81 18.04 -8.72 -10.10
N GLY A 82 18.83 -7.72 -10.49
CA GLY A 82 19.56 -7.76 -11.75
C GLY A 82 18.71 -7.24 -12.92
N TYR A 83 19.07 -7.67 -14.13
CA TYR A 83 18.50 -7.10 -15.37
C TYR A 83 17.07 -7.58 -15.66
N ALA A 84 16.66 -8.72 -15.10
CA ALA A 84 15.29 -9.26 -15.22
C ALA A 84 14.61 -9.35 -13.85
N ALA A 85 14.80 -8.33 -13.00
CA ALA A 85 14.24 -8.34 -11.65
C ALA A 85 12.71 -8.36 -11.67
N CYS A 86 12.07 -7.74 -12.66
CA CYS A 86 10.61 -7.74 -12.77
C CYS A 86 10.12 -9.00 -13.50
N PRO A 87 9.30 -9.85 -12.88
CA PRO A 87 8.72 -11.02 -13.56
C PRO A 87 7.84 -10.66 -14.76
N THR A 88 7.16 -9.51 -14.69
CA THR A 88 6.24 -9.04 -15.74
C THR A 88 6.98 -8.42 -16.92
N CYS A 89 8.08 -7.70 -16.68
CA CYS A 89 8.86 -7.07 -17.76
C CYS A 89 10.00 -7.97 -18.27
N GLY A 90 10.53 -8.86 -17.43
CA GLY A 90 11.68 -9.71 -17.71
C GLY A 90 12.83 -8.97 -18.41
N PRO A 91 13.39 -9.49 -19.51
CA PRO A 91 14.47 -8.83 -20.24
C PRO A 91 14.08 -7.53 -20.96
N ALA A 92 12.79 -7.21 -21.10
CA ALA A 92 12.35 -5.93 -21.67
C ALA A 92 12.47 -4.77 -20.68
N LEU A 93 12.79 -5.06 -19.42
CA LEU A 93 12.98 -4.06 -18.38
C LEU A 93 14.19 -3.16 -18.68
N SER A 94 13.95 -1.85 -18.82
CA SER A 94 15.03 -0.87 -18.95
C SER A 94 15.80 -0.75 -17.63
N VAL A 95 17.06 -1.19 -17.64
CA VAL A 95 17.89 -1.24 -16.45
C VAL A 95 19.36 -1.05 -16.81
N ALA A 96 20.02 -0.22 -16.01
CA ALA A 96 21.43 0.08 -16.16
C ALA A 96 22.16 -0.22 -14.85
N ARG A 97 23.39 -0.74 -14.94
CA ARG A 97 24.25 -0.89 -13.77
C ARG A 97 25.09 0.37 -13.60
N SER A 98 24.92 1.07 -12.48
CA SER A 98 25.78 2.19 -12.12
C SER A 98 27.10 1.69 -11.57
N SER A 99 28.19 2.16 -12.16
CA SER A 99 29.55 1.89 -11.68
C SER A 99 29.80 2.52 -10.30
N HIS A 100 29.17 3.66 -10.02
CA HIS A 100 29.33 4.39 -8.76
C HIS A 100 28.47 3.86 -7.62
N LEU A 101 27.24 3.39 -7.91
CA LEU A 101 26.34 2.85 -6.89
C LEU A 101 26.52 1.36 -6.64
N SER A 102 27.25 0.66 -7.50
CA SER A 102 27.44 -0.80 -7.46
C SER A 102 26.13 -1.61 -7.53
N LYS A 103 25.07 -1.01 -8.09
CA LYS A 103 23.73 -1.60 -8.19
C LYS A 103 23.06 -1.31 -9.54
N GLN A 104 21.99 -2.04 -9.80
CA GLN A 104 21.08 -1.77 -10.90
C GLN A 104 20.17 -0.58 -10.57
N VAL A 105 19.93 0.23 -11.59
CA VAL A 105 19.06 1.41 -11.58
C VAL A 105 17.98 1.19 -12.64
N TYR A 106 16.72 1.30 -12.24
CA TYR A 106 15.53 1.00 -13.05
C TYR A 106 14.85 2.30 -13.43
N MET A 107 15.17 2.83 -14.60
CA MET A 107 14.77 4.17 -15.06
C MET A 107 14.08 4.08 -16.42
N SER A 108 13.91 5.20 -17.11
CA SER A 108 13.30 5.29 -18.44
C SER A 108 11.79 5.03 -18.42
N TYR A 109 11.08 5.46 -17.38
CA TYR A 109 9.63 5.21 -17.25
C TYR A 109 8.82 5.91 -18.35
N SER A 110 9.35 6.98 -18.93
CA SER A 110 8.72 7.65 -20.08
C SER A 110 8.61 6.77 -21.32
N THR A 111 9.38 5.68 -21.41
CA THR A 111 9.24 4.69 -22.50
C THR A 111 7.90 3.95 -22.45
N TYR A 112 7.23 3.90 -21.29
CA TYR A 112 5.91 3.28 -21.14
C TYR A 112 4.76 4.19 -21.62
N LEU A 113 5.01 5.48 -21.84
CA LEU A 113 4.00 6.45 -22.31
C LEU A 113 3.82 6.38 -23.84
N PRO A 114 2.72 6.87 -24.43
CA PRO A 114 2.60 7.04 -25.89
C PRO A 114 3.73 7.88 -26.50
N MET A 115 4.06 7.66 -27.78
CA MET A 115 5.19 8.34 -28.46
C MET A 115 5.04 9.87 -28.52
N ASP A 116 3.81 10.36 -28.54
CA ASP A 116 3.42 11.77 -28.58
C ASP A 116 3.28 12.41 -27.19
N ASP A 117 3.54 11.66 -26.11
CA ASP A 117 3.39 12.16 -24.74
C ASP A 117 4.43 13.26 -24.41
N PRO A 118 4.02 14.43 -23.89
CA PRO A 118 4.93 15.52 -23.52
C PRO A 118 6.05 15.12 -22.55
N LEU A 119 5.84 14.10 -21.71
CA LEU A 119 6.84 13.66 -20.74
C LEU A 119 8.00 12.87 -21.40
N ARG A 120 7.83 12.33 -22.61
CA ARG A 120 8.94 11.72 -23.38
C ARG A 120 10.01 12.75 -23.77
N GLY A 121 9.59 13.99 -24.05
CA GLY A 121 10.46 15.05 -24.57
C GLY A 121 11.56 15.56 -23.63
N THR A 122 11.47 15.28 -22.33
CA THR A 122 12.47 15.76 -21.34
C THR A 122 13.76 14.94 -21.27
N TRP A 123 13.78 13.74 -21.84
CA TRP A 123 14.90 12.79 -21.80
C TRP A 123 15.20 12.19 -23.20
N ALA A 124 14.86 12.96 -24.23
CA ALA A 124 14.50 12.50 -25.58
C ALA A 124 15.58 11.73 -26.37
N GLU A 125 16.85 11.72 -25.96
CA GLU A 125 17.87 10.97 -26.68
C GLU A 125 17.92 9.48 -26.30
N ARG A 126 17.46 9.08 -25.10
CA ARG A 126 17.49 7.67 -24.64
C ARG A 126 16.18 6.92 -24.80
N ASN A 127 15.06 7.63 -24.95
CA ASN A 127 13.72 7.08 -24.79
C ASN A 127 12.91 6.96 -26.08
N ASN A 128 13.56 7.04 -27.25
CA ASN A 128 12.89 6.85 -28.55
C ASN A 128 12.69 5.37 -28.89
N VAL A 129 12.27 4.59 -27.90
CA VAL A 129 12.02 3.15 -27.99
C VAL A 129 10.52 2.92 -27.74
N ALA A 130 9.96 1.92 -28.42
CA ALA A 130 8.59 1.49 -28.18
C ALA A 130 8.41 1.05 -26.71
N PRO A 131 7.19 1.18 -26.15
CA PRO A 131 6.90 0.67 -24.81
C PRO A 131 7.31 -0.80 -24.68
N PRO A 132 7.95 -1.18 -23.56
CA PRO A 132 8.29 -2.58 -23.33
C PRO A 132 7.01 -3.40 -23.25
N ILE A 133 6.95 -4.48 -24.03
CA ILE A 133 5.80 -5.39 -24.05
C ILE A 133 5.92 -6.30 -22.82
N PRO A 134 4.92 -6.31 -21.91
CA PRO A 134 4.91 -7.26 -20.80
C PRO A 134 5.02 -8.69 -21.31
N LEU A 135 5.88 -9.49 -20.70
CA LEU A 135 6.03 -10.89 -21.07
C LEU A 135 4.84 -11.68 -20.55
N ASP A 136 4.33 -12.58 -21.39
CA ASP A 136 3.38 -13.59 -20.96
C ASP A 136 4.14 -14.79 -20.33
N MET A 137 3.44 -15.63 -19.56
CA MET A 137 4.10 -16.80 -18.97
C MET A 137 4.44 -17.87 -20.01
N ASN A 138 3.81 -17.86 -21.20
CA ASN A 138 4.20 -18.79 -22.27
C ASN A 138 5.64 -18.51 -22.70
N TRP A 139 6.04 -17.24 -22.75
CA TRP A 139 7.43 -16.85 -22.97
C TRP A 139 8.35 -17.46 -21.92
N TRP A 140 7.98 -17.35 -20.64
CA TRP A 140 8.78 -17.93 -19.55
C TRP A 140 8.80 -19.46 -19.55
N GLU A 141 7.70 -20.12 -19.90
CA GLU A 141 7.65 -21.59 -20.04
C GLU A 141 8.57 -22.04 -21.19
N GLN A 142 8.48 -21.40 -22.36
CA GLN A 142 9.35 -21.72 -23.48
C GLN A 142 10.82 -21.48 -23.14
N ARG A 143 11.11 -20.34 -22.49
CA ARG A 143 12.46 -20.00 -22.02
C ARG A 143 13.02 -21.07 -21.09
N TRP A 144 12.21 -21.63 -20.20
CA TRP A 144 12.64 -22.72 -19.32
C TRP A 144 12.84 -24.05 -20.07
N ARG A 145 11.98 -24.37 -21.04
CA ARG A 145 12.19 -25.56 -21.91
C ARG A 145 13.51 -25.49 -22.67
N ASP A 146 13.86 -24.30 -23.18
CA ASP A 146 15.14 -24.10 -23.86
C ASP A 146 16.34 -24.38 -22.94
N VAL A 147 16.19 -24.18 -21.62
CA VAL A 147 17.21 -24.56 -20.62
C VAL A 147 17.24 -26.07 -20.41
N GLU A 148 16.08 -26.71 -20.27
CA GLU A 148 15.97 -28.17 -20.09
C GLU A 148 16.49 -28.95 -21.30
N GLU A 149 16.26 -28.43 -22.51
CA GLU A 149 16.75 -28.98 -23.78
C GLU A 149 18.23 -28.64 -24.05
N GLY A 150 18.85 -27.80 -23.21
CA GLY A 150 20.25 -27.40 -23.33
C GLY A 150 20.54 -26.38 -24.44
N HIS A 151 19.51 -25.76 -25.01
CA HIS A 151 19.66 -24.65 -25.96
C HIS A 151 20.22 -23.39 -25.29
N ILE A 152 19.93 -23.18 -24.00
CA ILE A 152 20.39 -22.02 -23.24
C ILE A 152 20.98 -22.46 -21.89
N PRO A 153 22.15 -21.93 -21.47
CA PRO A 153 22.66 -22.16 -20.12
C PRO A 153 21.71 -21.60 -19.05
N ALA A 154 21.54 -22.31 -17.94
CA ALA A 154 20.65 -21.89 -16.85
C ALA A 154 20.97 -20.49 -16.29
N GLU A 155 22.24 -20.07 -16.31
CA GLU A 155 22.65 -18.73 -15.86
C GLU A 155 22.10 -17.59 -16.74
N ARG A 156 21.77 -17.90 -18.00
CA ARG A 156 21.20 -16.96 -18.98
C ARG A 156 19.69 -17.07 -19.10
N ALA A 157 19.05 -17.90 -18.29
CA ALA A 157 17.61 -18.12 -18.32
C ALA A 157 16.82 -16.94 -17.74
N GLU A 158 17.48 -16.04 -16.99
CA GLU A 158 16.83 -14.98 -16.19
C GLU A 158 15.80 -15.52 -15.16
N LEU A 159 15.84 -16.84 -14.93
CA LEU A 159 15.05 -17.64 -13.99
C LEU A 159 16.04 -18.41 -13.10
N LYS A 160 15.74 -18.50 -11.80
CA LYS A 160 16.52 -19.35 -10.88
C LYS A 160 16.09 -20.81 -10.96
N ARG A 161 14.80 -21.04 -11.12
CA ARG A 161 14.17 -22.36 -11.27
C ARG A 161 12.78 -22.20 -11.86
N TRP A 162 12.22 -23.29 -12.35
CA TRP A 162 10.79 -23.38 -12.64
C TRP A 162 10.02 -23.81 -11.39
N SER A 163 8.97 -23.08 -11.03
CA SER A 163 8.18 -23.41 -9.84
C SER A 163 7.51 -24.77 -9.96
N ILE A 164 7.51 -25.54 -8.88
CA ILE A 164 6.83 -26.84 -8.81
C ILE A 164 5.30 -26.70 -8.98
N LEU A 165 4.75 -25.51 -8.69
CA LEU A 165 3.32 -25.23 -8.85
C LEU A 165 2.87 -25.37 -10.31
N HIS A 166 3.76 -25.16 -11.29
CA HIS A 166 3.46 -25.40 -12.71
C HIS A 166 3.22 -26.87 -13.07
N ARG A 167 3.47 -27.80 -12.14
CA ARG A 167 3.12 -29.21 -12.29
C ARG A 167 1.67 -29.51 -11.90
N LEU A 168 0.97 -28.57 -11.25
CA LEU A 168 -0.45 -28.73 -10.94
C LEU A 168 -1.28 -28.55 -12.23
N PRO A 169 -2.24 -29.44 -12.52
CA PRO A 169 -2.96 -29.46 -13.80
C PRO A 169 -3.78 -28.19 -14.04
N TYR A 170 -4.29 -27.59 -12.96
CA TYR A 170 -5.10 -26.37 -13.00
C TYR A 170 -4.28 -25.08 -12.95
N TRP A 171 -3.00 -25.11 -12.58
CA TRP A 171 -2.17 -23.90 -12.45
C TRP A 171 -1.99 -23.19 -13.80
N LYS A 172 -1.92 -23.98 -14.89
CA LYS A 172 -1.95 -23.50 -16.27
C LYS A 172 -3.32 -23.02 -16.75
N ILE A 173 -4.41 -23.35 -16.07
CA ILE A 173 -5.74 -22.86 -16.39
C ILE A 173 -5.96 -21.50 -15.71
N ILE A 174 -5.54 -21.40 -14.45
CA ILE A 174 -5.53 -20.15 -13.66
C ILE A 174 -4.60 -19.11 -14.29
N PHE A 175 -3.59 -19.55 -15.05
CA PHE A 175 -2.77 -18.69 -15.89
C PHE A 175 -3.58 -17.78 -16.84
N ASN A 176 -4.69 -18.27 -17.38
CA ASN A 176 -5.57 -17.44 -18.23
C ASN A 176 -6.30 -16.33 -17.44
N LEU A 177 -6.22 -16.34 -16.10
CA LEU A 177 -6.81 -15.36 -15.18
C LEU A 177 -5.80 -14.26 -14.75
N MET A 178 -4.63 -14.20 -15.40
CA MET A 178 -3.68 -13.07 -15.49
C MET A 178 -2.67 -12.83 -14.35
N ILE A 179 -2.81 -13.32 -13.11
CA ILE A 179 -1.78 -13.17 -12.04
C ILE A 179 -1.72 -14.38 -11.09
N GLN A 180 -0.63 -15.15 -11.13
CA GLN A 180 -0.41 -16.35 -10.27
C GLN A 180 0.28 -16.04 -8.94
N HIS A 181 1.21 -15.11 -8.97
CA HIS A 181 1.96 -14.66 -7.81
C HIS A 181 1.70 -13.16 -7.66
N LEU A 182 1.11 -12.78 -6.53
CA LEU A 182 0.79 -11.41 -6.19
C LEU A 182 1.96 -10.77 -5.44
N LEU A 183 2.26 -9.54 -5.83
CA LEU A 183 3.22 -8.69 -5.13
C LEU A 183 2.65 -8.28 -3.76
N ASP A 184 3.45 -8.40 -2.70
CA ASP A 184 3.06 -7.91 -1.39
C ASP A 184 3.01 -6.37 -1.39
N PRO A 185 1.81 -5.79 -1.35
CA PRO A 185 1.62 -4.36 -1.43
C PRO A 185 2.22 -3.66 -0.18
N MET A 186 2.20 -4.33 0.97
CA MET A 186 2.65 -3.82 2.26
C MET A 186 4.16 -3.56 2.24
N HIS A 187 4.95 -4.58 1.93
CA HIS A 187 6.41 -4.43 1.96
C HIS A 187 6.93 -3.48 0.88
N ILE A 188 6.31 -3.43 -0.29
CA ILE A 188 6.75 -2.55 -1.38
C ILE A 188 6.61 -1.08 -0.97
N GLU A 189 5.43 -0.63 -0.51
CA GLU A 189 5.28 0.77 -0.11
C GLU A 189 6.15 1.11 1.11
N ALA A 190 6.32 0.18 2.06
CA ALA A 190 7.23 0.39 3.17
C ALA A 190 8.68 0.64 2.69
N ASN A 191 9.14 -0.14 1.71
CA ASN A 191 10.47 0.02 1.11
C ASN A 191 10.58 1.34 0.32
N VAL A 192 9.58 1.66 -0.51
CA VAL A 192 9.48 2.91 -1.29
C VAL A 192 9.57 4.13 -0.37
N THR A 193 8.78 4.14 0.72
CA THR A 193 8.70 5.23 1.70
C THR A 193 10.00 5.38 2.47
N LYS A 194 10.54 4.27 2.97
CA LYS A 194 11.83 4.27 3.68
C LYS A 194 12.96 4.78 2.78
N SER A 195 12.94 4.38 1.51
CA SER A 195 13.89 4.85 0.50
C SER A 195 13.75 6.35 0.28
N LEU A 196 12.52 6.86 0.13
CA LEU A 196 12.21 8.27 -0.12
C LEU A 196 12.64 9.16 1.04
N ILE A 197 12.24 8.82 2.28
CA ILE A 197 12.55 9.61 3.47
C ILE A 197 14.08 9.78 3.62
N LYS A 198 14.86 8.71 3.38
CA LYS A 198 16.32 8.80 3.46
C LYS A 198 16.94 9.77 2.45
N ARG A 199 16.32 10.00 1.29
CA ARG A 199 16.81 10.97 0.29
C ARG A 199 16.41 12.39 0.68
N ILE A 200 15.13 12.63 0.99
CA ILE A 200 14.65 13.99 1.31
C ILE A 200 15.28 14.55 2.59
N PHE A 201 15.65 13.69 3.54
CA PHE A 201 16.36 14.09 4.76
C PHE A 201 17.89 14.12 4.62
N GLY A 202 18.44 13.70 3.47
CA GLY A 202 19.87 13.73 3.17
C GLY A 202 20.71 12.61 3.79
N GLU A 203 20.10 11.53 4.32
CA GLU A 203 20.83 10.36 4.85
C GLU A 203 21.47 9.51 3.74
N LYS A 204 20.86 9.51 2.55
CA LYS A 204 21.27 8.76 1.36
C LYS A 204 21.84 9.70 0.28
N ASP A 205 22.54 10.74 0.69
CA ASP A 205 23.22 11.68 -0.22
C ASP A 205 24.73 11.67 -0.01
N GLY A 206 25.47 11.13 -0.98
CA GLY A 206 26.93 11.06 -0.93
C GLY A 206 27.54 11.11 -2.32
N LYS A 207 28.87 11.14 -2.38
CA LYS A 207 29.62 11.16 -3.67
C LYS A 207 29.14 10.11 -4.67
N PRO A 208 28.85 8.84 -4.28
CA PRO A 208 28.32 7.85 -5.22
C PRO A 208 27.00 8.26 -5.88
N ALA A 209 26.07 8.85 -5.11
CA ALA A 209 24.78 9.32 -5.63
C ALA A 209 24.96 10.49 -6.61
N ARG A 210 25.87 11.43 -6.31
CA ARG A 210 26.17 12.56 -7.20
C ARG A 210 26.89 12.17 -8.47
N ARG A 211 27.87 11.27 -8.39
CA ARG A 211 28.55 10.72 -9.58
C ARG A 211 27.60 9.87 -10.43
N ALA A 212 26.64 9.18 -9.83
CA ALA A 212 25.59 8.52 -10.58
C ALA A 212 24.71 9.53 -11.33
N CYS A 213 24.41 10.69 -10.74
CA CYS A 213 23.69 11.74 -11.46
C CYS A 213 24.44 12.17 -12.72
N GLU A 214 25.76 12.35 -12.62
CA GLU A 214 26.65 12.65 -13.76
C GLU A 214 26.71 11.50 -14.78
N GLU A 215 26.89 10.24 -14.34
CA GLU A 215 26.89 9.03 -15.18
C GLU A 215 25.60 8.90 -16.00
N PHE A 216 24.46 9.19 -15.39
CA PHE A 216 23.16 9.17 -16.06
C PHE A 216 22.81 10.48 -16.76
N GLY A 217 23.62 11.53 -16.67
CA GLY A 217 23.33 12.82 -17.29
C GLY A 217 22.11 13.54 -16.69
N VAL A 218 21.78 13.25 -15.42
CA VAL A 218 20.63 13.82 -14.69
C VAL A 218 21.07 14.83 -13.65
N HIS A 219 20.21 15.81 -13.34
CA HIS A 219 20.45 16.81 -12.31
C HIS A 219 21.83 17.48 -12.38
N PRO A 220 22.17 18.18 -13.49
CA PRO A 220 23.46 18.87 -13.64
C PRO A 220 23.75 19.85 -12.51
N GLU A 221 22.73 20.46 -11.92
CA GLU A 221 22.81 21.32 -10.73
C GLU A 221 23.36 20.60 -9.49
N ALA A 222 23.30 19.27 -9.45
CA ALA A 222 23.69 18.42 -8.33
C ALA A 222 25.06 17.76 -8.51
N TRP A 223 25.75 17.96 -9.64
CA TRP A 223 27.05 17.34 -9.95
C TRP A 223 28.17 17.87 -9.05
N ILE A 224 29.19 17.05 -8.83
CA ILE A 224 30.32 17.42 -7.96
C ILE A 224 31.10 18.57 -8.61
N GLN A 225 31.34 19.64 -7.86
CA GLN A 225 32.14 20.77 -8.32
C GLN A 225 33.57 20.62 -7.80
N VAL A 226 34.54 20.70 -8.72
CA VAL A 226 35.97 20.66 -8.40
C VAL A 226 36.50 22.09 -8.48
N SER A 227 37.02 22.60 -7.37
CA SER A 227 37.71 23.90 -7.32
C SER A 227 39.11 23.82 -7.93
N ASP A 228 39.71 24.97 -8.27
CA ASP A 228 41.07 25.07 -8.85
C ASP A 228 42.16 24.39 -8.00
N GLY A 229 41.91 24.17 -6.70
CA GLY A 229 42.78 23.44 -5.78
C GLY A 229 42.52 21.94 -5.68
N GLY A 230 41.64 21.38 -6.51
CA GLY A 230 41.28 19.94 -6.50
C GLY A 230 40.32 19.52 -5.38
N ILE A 231 39.75 20.48 -4.63
CA ILE A 231 38.77 20.18 -3.57
C ILE A 231 37.41 19.94 -4.23
N GLU A 232 36.89 18.72 -4.07
CA GLU A 232 35.53 18.32 -4.45
C GLU A 232 34.52 18.86 -3.43
N SER A 233 33.49 19.58 -3.91
CA SER A 233 32.37 20.04 -3.11
C SER A 233 31.04 19.51 -3.67
N LEU A 234 30.08 19.23 -2.78
CA LEU A 234 28.74 18.80 -3.16
C LEU A 234 27.79 20.00 -3.12
N PRO A 235 27.24 20.46 -4.25
CA PRO A 235 26.24 21.51 -4.24
C PRO A 235 24.92 21.02 -3.60
N PRO A 236 24.09 21.95 -3.10
CA PRO A 236 22.76 21.62 -2.59
C PRO A 236 21.94 20.84 -3.61
N ALA A 237 21.43 19.68 -3.23
CA ALA A 237 20.57 18.90 -4.12
C ALA A 237 19.12 19.42 -4.07
N PRO A 238 18.41 19.48 -5.21
CA PRO A 238 17.03 19.93 -5.27
C PRO A 238 16.04 19.01 -4.55
N TRP A 239 16.39 17.74 -4.35
CA TRP A 239 15.57 16.76 -3.62
C TRP A 239 15.79 16.74 -2.11
N ILE A 240 16.74 17.50 -1.58
CA ILE A 240 17.09 17.49 -0.16
C ILE A 240 16.53 18.74 0.51
N LEU A 241 15.83 18.54 1.62
CA LEU A 241 15.39 19.63 2.48
C LEU A 241 16.58 20.30 3.16
N THR A 242 16.57 21.63 3.22
CA THR A 242 17.54 22.39 4.00
C THR A 242 17.48 22.00 5.49
N THR A 243 18.50 22.33 6.26
CA THR A 243 18.54 22.00 7.70
C THR A 243 17.36 22.59 8.47
N GLU A 244 16.90 23.80 8.11
CA GLU A 244 15.74 24.42 8.75
C GLU A 244 14.43 23.77 8.31
N GLU A 245 14.25 23.48 7.03
CA GLU A 245 13.07 22.76 6.52
C GLU A 245 12.96 21.35 7.12
N ARG A 246 14.09 20.64 7.31
CA ARG A 246 14.11 19.33 7.98
C ARG A 246 13.62 19.42 9.42
N LYS A 247 14.01 20.46 10.16
CA LYS A 247 13.50 20.68 11.54
C LYS A 247 12.00 20.92 11.54
N ILE A 248 11.51 21.75 10.61
CA ILE A 248 10.08 22.03 10.46
C ILE A 248 9.32 20.74 10.12
N CYS A 249 9.81 19.96 9.15
CA CYS A 249 9.19 18.70 8.75
C CYS A 249 9.15 17.69 9.90
N LYS A 250 10.26 17.49 10.63
CA LYS A 250 10.30 16.62 11.81
C LYS A 250 9.32 17.04 12.90
N LYS A 251 9.27 18.34 13.18
CA LYS A 251 8.32 18.91 14.15
C LYS A 251 6.87 18.65 13.73
N ARG A 252 6.54 18.83 12.45
CA ARG A 252 5.20 18.51 11.92
C ARG A 252 4.87 17.02 12.07
N ILE A 253 5.84 16.13 11.81
CA ILE A 253 5.66 14.67 11.95
C ILE A 253 5.46 14.25 13.42
N SER A 254 6.14 14.90 14.38
CA SER A 254 5.99 14.58 15.81
C SER A 254 4.69 15.13 16.40
N GLU A 255 4.23 16.28 15.90
CA GLU A 255 3.02 16.96 16.39
C GLU A 255 1.73 16.44 15.74
N ILE A 256 1.80 15.74 14.60
CA ILE A 256 0.61 15.21 13.94
C ILE A 256 -0.11 14.20 14.86
N ARG A 257 -1.44 14.24 14.85
CA ARG A 257 -2.32 13.39 15.64
C ARG A 257 -3.38 12.77 14.72
N PHE A 258 -3.74 11.51 14.99
CA PHE A 258 -4.77 10.79 14.23
C PHE A 258 -5.93 10.37 15.13
N PRO A 259 -7.12 10.15 14.55
CA PRO A 259 -8.18 9.37 15.17
C PRO A 259 -7.71 7.99 15.66
N THR A 260 -8.40 7.45 16.66
CA THR A 260 -8.21 6.09 17.19
C THR A 260 -8.23 5.06 16.06
N GLY A 261 -7.26 4.14 16.07
CA GLY A 261 -7.18 3.02 15.13
C GLY A 261 -6.34 3.28 13.88
N ILE A 262 -5.98 4.53 13.56
CA ILE A 262 -5.14 4.86 12.38
C ILE A 262 -3.63 4.72 12.67
N GLN A 263 -3.22 4.87 13.93
CA GLN A 263 -1.82 4.77 14.33
C GLN A 263 -1.67 3.85 15.55
N THR A 264 -0.71 2.91 15.48
CA THR A 264 -0.41 1.97 16.56
C THR A 264 0.69 2.45 17.52
N SER A 265 1.51 3.42 17.11
CA SER A 265 2.55 4.05 17.94
C SER A 265 2.96 5.40 17.37
N GLY A 266 3.13 6.42 18.21
CA GLY A 266 3.59 7.74 17.77
C GLY A 266 4.83 7.66 16.87
N PHE A 267 4.91 8.51 15.84
CA PHE A 267 6.08 8.61 14.96
C PHE A 267 7.34 9.08 15.70
N GLU A 268 7.20 9.47 16.96
CA GLU A 268 8.29 9.75 17.88
C GLU A 268 9.02 8.47 18.28
N LYS A 269 10.14 8.24 17.60
CA LYS A 269 11.40 8.04 18.32
C LYS A 269 12.44 8.92 17.65
N ASP A 270 12.76 10.07 18.27
CA ASP A 270 14.02 10.81 18.08
C ASP A 270 15.25 9.97 18.50
N GLY A 271 15.18 8.66 18.29
CA GLY A 271 16.25 7.72 18.51
C GLY A 271 17.13 7.62 17.27
N PRO A 272 18.36 7.10 17.42
CA PRO A 272 19.37 7.00 16.36
C PRO A 272 18.99 6.10 15.17
N LYS A 273 17.77 5.55 15.15
CA LYS A 273 17.29 4.60 14.14
C LYS A 273 16.09 5.08 13.33
N TRP A 274 15.60 6.31 13.51
CA TRP A 274 14.61 6.91 12.61
C TRP A 274 15.27 7.24 11.24
N PRO A 275 14.61 7.00 10.09
CA PRO A 275 13.29 6.40 9.91
C PRO A 275 13.31 4.87 9.89
N SER A 276 14.45 4.20 10.04
CA SER A 276 14.65 2.76 9.79
C SER A 276 14.00 1.78 10.78
N ALA A 277 13.47 2.24 11.93
CA ALA A 277 12.93 1.39 13.01
C ALA A 277 11.40 1.31 13.06
N LEU A 278 10.70 1.81 12.05
CA LEU A 278 9.25 1.81 11.98
C LEU A 278 8.69 0.46 11.50
N LYS A 279 7.44 0.17 11.85
CA LYS A 279 6.72 -0.98 11.28
C LYS A 279 6.26 -0.63 9.86
N SER A 280 6.01 -1.66 9.04
CA SER A 280 5.51 -1.47 7.67
C SER A 280 4.29 -0.56 7.66
N HIS A 281 3.30 -0.83 8.52
CA HIS A 281 2.09 -0.01 8.73
C HIS A 281 2.38 1.49 8.87
N ASP A 282 3.37 1.85 9.69
CA ASP A 282 3.72 3.25 9.94
C ASP A 282 4.25 3.93 8.66
N TYR A 283 5.02 3.22 7.83
CA TYR A 283 5.47 3.75 6.54
C TYR A 283 4.32 3.99 5.56
N HIS A 284 3.29 3.15 5.57
CA HIS A 284 2.11 3.38 4.73
C HIS A 284 1.38 4.66 5.12
N ILE A 285 1.15 4.84 6.42
CA ILE A 285 0.55 6.07 6.94
C ILE A 285 1.43 7.28 6.60
N LEU A 286 2.76 7.15 6.72
CA LEU A 286 3.70 8.20 6.34
C LEU A 286 3.58 8.59 4.87
N LEU A 287 3.55 7.61 3.96
CA LEU A 287 3.48 7.86 2.53
C LEU A 287 2.16 8.49 2.12
N GLN A 288 1.05 7.90 2.56
CA GLN A 288 -0.29 8.24 2.08
C GLN A 288 -0.80 9.54 2.69
N TYR A 289 -0.48 9.81 3.96
CA TYR A 289 -1.10 10.92 4.69
C TYR A 289 -0.08 11.93 5.21
N VAL A 290 0.99 11.47 5.85
CA VAL A 290 1.82 12.39 6.67
C VAL A 290 2.80 13.19 5.85
N ILE A 291 3.63 12.53 5.03
CA ILE A 291 4.71 13.19 4.29
C ILE A 291 4.18 14.26 3.33
N PRO A 292 3.12 14.02 2.53
CA PRO A 292 2.54 15.06 1.65
C PRO A 292 2.09 16.30 2.42
N ILE A 293 1.49 16.12 3.61
CA ILE A 293 1.05 17.23 4.47
C ILE A 293 2.25 17.93 5.11
N CYS A 294 3.19 17.18 5.67
CA CYS A 294 4.33 17.75 6.38
C CYS A 294 5.29 18.49 5.45
N LEU A 295 5.34 18.14 4.16
CA LEU A 295 6.15 18.82 3.16
C LEU A 295 5.53 20.11 2.60
N GLN A 296 4.29 20.47 2.95
CA GLN A 296 3.65 21.68 2.43
C GLN A 296 4.49 22.94 2.67
N GLY A 297 4.88 23.62 1.60
CA GLY A 297 5.75 24.81 1.63
C GLY A 297 7.23 24.54 1.92
N LEU A 298 7.69 23.28 1.88
CA LEU A 298 9.10 22.87 2.06
C LEU A 298 9.66 22.28 0.76
N GLY A 299 10.93 22.53 0.46
CA GLY A 299 11.60 22.02 -0.74
C GLY A 299 11.08 22.63 -2.04
N THR A 300 11.39 21.99 -3.17
CA THR A 300 10.93 22.44 -4.49
C THR A 300 9.46 22.07 -4.72
N GLN A 301 8.77 22.84 -5.57
CA GLN A 301 7.38 22.55 -5.95
C GLN A 301 7.28 21.17 -6.64
N ASP A 302 8.19 20.89 -7.58
CA ASP A 302 8.21 19.63 -8.32
C ASP A 302 8.36 18.40 -7.39
N LEU A 303 9.19 18.51 -6.33
CA LEU A 303 9.35 17.44 -5.34
C LEU A 303 8.04 17.19 -4.58
N ARG A 304 7.35 18.26 -4.17
CA ARG A 304 6.07 18.14 -3.46
C ARG A 304 5.01 17.50 -4.35
N ASP A 305 4.92 17.92 -5.61
CA ASP A 305 3.94 17.40 -6.56
C ASP A 305 4.20 15.92 -6.84
N ALA A 306 5.46 15.52 -7.07
CA ALA A 306 5.81 14.12 -7.27
C ALA A 306 5.50 13.24 -6.05
N ILE A 307 5.70 13.75 -4.83
CA ILE A 307 5.39 13.02 -3.58
C ILE A 307 3.87 12.96 -3.34
N CYS A 308 3.12 14.01 -3.66
CA CYS A 308 1.66 14.00 -3.58
C CYS A 308 1.09 12.97 -4.57
N ASP A 309 1.56 12.96 -5.81
CA ASP A 309 1.15 11.94 -6.78
C ASP A 309 1.51 10.52 -6.30
N LEU A 310 2.72 10.33 -5.73
CA LEU A 310 3.12 9.04 -5.17
C LEU A 310 2.22 8.59 -4.02
N SER A 311 1.78 9.52 -3.17
CA SER A 311 0.89 9.20 -2.03
C SER A 311 -0.50 8.70 -2.45
N THR A 312 -0.90 9.00 -3.68
CA THR A 312 -2.23 8.65 -4.22
C THR A 312 -2.22 7.39 -5.09
N ILE A 313 -1.06 6.76 -5.34
CA ILE A 313 -0.91 5.53 -6.14
C ILE A 313 -1.79 4.36 -5.62
N ARG A 314 -2.40 4.47 -4.43
CA ARG A 314 -3.11 3.34 -3.80
C ARG A 314 -4.55 3.48 -3.34
N ILE A 315 -5.29 4.52 -3.70
CA ILE A 315 -6.67 4.64 -3.20
C ILE A 315 -7.67 4.79 -4.34
N VAL A 316 -8.44 3.69 -4.52
CA VAL A 316 -9.86 3.64 -4.95
C VAL A 316 -10.15 3.92 -6.43
N GLU A 317 -11.24 3.32 -6.89
CA GLU A 317 -11.83 3.21 -8.24
C GLU A 317 -11.55 4.37 -9.21
N ILE A 318 -10.77 4.13 -10.26
CA ILE A 318 -10.58 5.04 -11.40
C ILE A 318 -10.15 4.20 -12.60
N ASP A 319 -10.65 4.51 -13.79
CA ASP A 319 -10.08 4.09 -15.06
C ASP A 319 -8.66 4.71 -15.26
N GLU A 320 -7.79 4.11 -16.10
CA GLU A 320 -6.45 4.66 -16.46
C GLU A 320 -5.34 4.67 -15.37
N LYS A 321 -5.44 3.85 -14.31
CA LYS A 321 -4.43 3.87 -13.22
C LYS A 321 -2.99 3.56 -13.65
N GLU A 322 -2.79 2.71 -14.66
CA GLU A 322 -1.44 2.39 -15.15
C GLU A 322 -0.74 3.65 -15.69
N LEU A 323 -1.45 4.46 -16.48
CA LEU A 323 -0.94 5.72 -17.01
C LEU A 323 -0.60 6.70 -15.89
N PHE A 324 -1.45 6.78 -14.86
CA PHE A 324 -1.17 7.59 -13.67
C PHE A 324 0.10 7.13 -12.95
N ALA A 325 0.26 5.83 -12.71
CA ALA A 325 1.46 5.28 -12.07
C ALA A 325 2.73 5.58 -12.87
N ILE A 326 2.68 5.37 -14.19
CA ILE A 326 3.80 5.68 -15.10
C ILE A 326 4.12 7.18 -15.06
N THR A 327 3.11 8.04 -15.13
CA THR A 327 3.25 9.50 -15.06
C THR A 327 3.91 9.93 -13.75
N THR A 328 3.48 9.36 -12.63
CA THR A 328 4.06 9.62 -11.30
C THR A 328 5.51 9.18 -11.24
N LEU A 329 5.85 7.99 -11.76
CA LEU A 329 7.24 7.54 -11.83
C LEU A 329 8.09 8.43 -12.74
N CYS A 330 7.55 8.95 -13.84
CA CYS A 330 8.24 9.94 -14.68
C CYS A 330 8.52 11.25 -13.91
N LYS A 331 7.56 11.74 -13.12
CA LYS A 331 7.75 12.93 -12.26
C LYS A 331 8.79 12.67 -11.17
N LEU A 332 8.78 11.48 -10.57
CA LEU A 332 9.81 11.06 -9.62
C LEU A 332 11.18 11.00 -10.29
N GLU A 333 11.28 10.42 -11.49
CA GLU A 333 12.54 10.31 -12.27
C GLU A 333 13.15 11.68 -12.59
N ARG A 334 12.31 12.70 -12.76
CA ARG A 334 12.74 14.08 -12.97
C ARG A 334 13.17 14.82 -11.71
N THR A 335 12.78 14.34 -10.53
CA THR A 335 12.95 15.07 -9.26
C THR A 335 13.93 14.41 -8.31
N LEU A 336 14.04 13.08 -8.33
CA LEU A 336 14.84 12.27 -7.43
C LEU A 336 16.08 11.70 -8.12
N PRO A 337 17.17 11.43 -7.39
CA PRO A 337 18.40 10.94 -7.97
C PRO A 337 18.25 9.49 -8.47
N PRO A 338 19.11 9.03 -9.41
CA PRO A 338 19.10 7.65 -9.94
C PRO A 338 19.20 6.57 -8.84
N ASP A 339 19.86 6.88 -7.73
CA ASP A 339 19.94 5.97 -6.58
C ASP A 339 18.58 5.67 -5.93
N TYR A 340 17.53 6.45 -6.17
CA TYR A 340 16.19 6.13 -5.67
C TYR A 340 15.58 4.92 -6.39
N PHE A 341 15.86 4.76 -7.69
CA PHE A 341 15.16 3.82 -8.56
C PHE A 341 15.74 2.40 -8.53
N ASP A 342 15.39 1.66 -7.48
CA ASP A 342 15.61 0.22 -7.41
C ASP A 342 14.39 -0.57 -7.95
N SER A 343 14.46 -1.90 -7.89
CA SER A 343 13.38 -2.76 -8.39
C SER A 343 12.07 -2.54 -7.64
N GLN A 344 12.09 -2.16 -6.36
CA GLN A 344 10.86 -1.90 -5.59
C GLN A 344 10.07 -0.72 -6.13
N ILE A 345 10.76 0.32 -6.62
CA ILE A 345 10.10 1.48 -7.24
C ILE A 345 9.40 1.06 -8.54
N HIS A 346 10.07 0.25 -9.37
CA HIS A 346 9.50 -0.23 -10.62
C HIS A 346 8.23 -1.09 -10.40
N LEU A 347 8.18 -1.89 -9.32
CA LEU A 347 7.01 -2.72 -9.00
C LEU A 347 5.73 -1.90 -8.76
N LEU A 348 5.81 -0.60 -8.50
CA LEU A 348 4.63 0.27 -8.36
C LEU A 348 3.77 0.29 -9.63
N VAL A 349 4.39 0.19 -10.83
CA VAL A 349 3.64 0.07 -12.10
C VAL A 349 2.78 -1.17 -12.11
N HIS A 350 3.34 -2.30 -11.67
CA HIS A 350 2.65 -3.58 -11.69
C HIS A 350 1.63 -3.73 -10.57
N LEU A 351 1.89 -3.17 -9.38
CA LEU A 351 0.91 -3.15 -8.29
C LEU A 351 -0.41 -2.53 -8.72
N VAL A 352 -0.37 -1.47 -9.51
CA VAL A 352 -1.57 -0.82 -10.04
C VAL A 352 -2.31 -1.71 -11.03
N ARG A 353 -1.58 -2.40 -11.92
CA ARG A 353 -2.14 -3.43 -12.79
C ARG A 353 -2.79 -4.57 -12.00
N GLU A 354 -2.16 -5.04 -10.93
CA GLU A 354 -2.74 -6.06 -10.06
C GLU A 354 -4.02 -5.59 -9.37
N VAL A 355 -4.10 -4.32 -8.96
CA VAL A 355 -5.34 -3.71 -8.45
C VAL A 355 -6.43 -3.67 -9.51
N SER A 356 -6.07 -3.39 -10.77
CA SER A 356 -7.03 -3.37 -11.88
C SER A 356 -7.62 -4.76 -12.16
N ILE A 357 -6.84 -5.83 -11.98
CA ILE A 357 -7.27 -7.21 -12.28
C ILE A 357 -7.97 -7.84 -11.07
N CYS A 358 -7.38 -7.73 -9.88
CA CYS A 358 -7.84 -8.42 -8.68
C CYS A 358 -8.79 -7.57 -7.81
N GLY A 359 -9.03 -6.31 -8.18
CA GLY A 359 -9.81 -5.37 -7.38
C GLY A 359 -9.04 -4.80 -6.18
N PRO A 360 -9.76 -4.15 -5.24
CA PRO A 360 -9.18 -3.46 -4.10
C PRO A 360 -8.20 -4.32 -3.28
N VAL A 361 -7.17 -3.68 -2.74
CA VAL A 361 -6.06 -4.37 -2.04
C VAL A 361 -6.50 -4.98 -0.69
N HIS A 362 -7.71 -4.69 -0.18
CA HIS A 362 -8.16 -5.07 1.17
C HIS A 362 -7.87 -6.54 1.53
N GLY A 363 -8.23 -7.49 0.65
CA GLY A 363 -7.97 -8.93 0.85
C GLY A 363 -6.54 -9.39 0.53
N ARG A 364 -5.67 -8.50 0.05
CA ARG A 364 -4.30 -8.78 -0.38
C ARG A 364 -3.22 -8.12 0.48
N TRP A 365 -3.62 -7.44 1.55
CA TRP A 365 -2.68 -6.93 2.54
C TRP A 365 -2.17 -8.05 3.44
N MET A 366 -0.86 -8.11 3.64
CA MET A 366 -0.24 -9.10 4.53
C MET A 366 -0.40 -8.78 6.02
N TYR A 367 -0.96 -7.62 6.41
CA TYR A 367 -1.07 -7.23 7.83
C TYR A 367 -1.75 -8.27 8.70
N TRP A 368 -2.91 -8.77 8.28
CA TRP A 368 -3.69 -9.72 9.07
C TRP A 368 -2.95 -11.07 9.17
N LEU A 369 -2.34 -11.53 8.06
CA LEU A 369 -1.51 -12.73 8.02
C LEU A 369 -0.29 -12.59 8.93
N GLU A 370 0.44 -11.48 8.88
CA GLU A 370 1.60 -11.26 9.75
C GLU A 370 1.23 -11.16 11.22
N ARG A 371 0.12 -10.49 11.55
CA ARG A 371 -0.42 -10.42 12.92
C ARG A 371 -0.81 -11.82 13.41
N TYR A 372 -1.50 -12.59 12.57
CA TYR A 372 -1.89 -13.96 12.88
C TYR A 372 -0.66 -14.87 13.05
N MET A 373 0.32 -14.79 12.15
CA MET A 373 1.60 -15.50 12.24
C MET A 373 2.37 -15.12 13.51
N LYS A 374 2.29 -13.86 13.94
CA LYS A 374 2.89 -13.42 15.22
C LYS A 374 2.23 -14.15 16.39
N VAL A 375 0.90 -14.23 16.42
CA VAL A 375 0.17 -14.98 17.45
C VAL A 375 0.60 -16.45 17.42
N MET A 376 0.62 -17.10 16.26
CA MET A 376 1.06 -18.49 16.14
C MET A 376 2.50 -18.71 16.60
N LYS A 377 3.41 -17.77 16.36
CA LYS A 377 4.79 -17.86 16.86
C LYS A 377 4.87 -17.92 18.39
N ASP A 378 3.91 -17.34 19.09
CA ASP A 378 3.85 -17.43 20.56
C ASP A 378 3.46 -18.84 21.06
N ASP A 379 2.91 -19.72 20.19
CA ASP A 379 2.67 -21.14 20.49
C ASP A 379 3.92 -22.02 20.37
N VAL A 380 5.03 -21.49 19.83
CA VAL A 380 6.24 -22.28 19.64
C VAL A 380 6.94 -22.50 20.99
N ARG A 381 6.68 -23.65 21.59
CA ARG A 381 7.37 -24.16 22.80
C ARG A 381 8.59 -25.01 22.43
N GLN A 382 8.51 -25.75 21.32
CA GLN A 382 9.61 -26.58 20.83
C GLN A 382 10.18 -26.03 19.52
N LYS A 383 11.29 -25.28 19.62
CA LYS A 383 11.97 -24.67 18.46
C LYS A 383 12.58 -25.69 17.48
N ALA A 384 12.79 -26.94 17.91
CA ALA A 384 13.29 -28.01 17.05
C ALA A 384 12.24 -28.52 16.04
N ARG A 385 10.96 -28.30 16.34
CA ARG A 385 9.81 -28.68 15.48
C ARG A 385 8.75 -27.56 15.56
N PRO A 386 9.05 -26.37 15.03
CA PRO A 386 8.23 -25.19 15.25
C PRO A 386 6.82 -25.35 14.65
N GLU A 387 6.67 -25.99 13.50
CA GLU A 387 5.38 -26.21 12.83
C GLU A 387 4.44 -27.08 13.66
N GLY A 388 4.93 -28.24 14.14
CA GLY A 388 4.17 -29.12 15.02
C GLY A 388 3.81 -28.44 16.35
N SER A 389 4.75 -27.67 16.92
CA SER A 389 4.50 -26.91 18.15
C SER A 389 3.43 -25.83 17.96
N MET A 390 3.41 -25.14 16.81
CA MET A 390 2.36 -24.16 16.49
C MET A 390 1.01 -24.84 16.33
N ALA A 391 0.94 -25.97 15.61
CA ALA A 391 -0.31 -26.71 15.40
C ALA A 391 -0.92 -27.19 16.73
N GLU A 392 -0.10 -27.73 17.64
CA GLU A 392 -0.55 -28.18 18.95
C GLU A 392 -1.04 -27.01 19.83
N GLY A 393 -0.27 -25.91 19.88
CA GLY A 393 -0.65 -24.72 20.64
C GLY A 393 -1.91 -24.05 20.10
N HIS A 394 -2.07 -24.02 18.77
CA HIS A 394 -3.27 -23.48 18.14
C HIS A 394 -4.50 -24.33 18.48
N ARG A 395 -4.37 -25.66 18.42
CA ARG A 395 -5.45 -26.59 18.83
C ARG A 395 -5.86 -26.38 20.29
N LEU A 396 -4.89 -26.16 21.18
CA LEU A 396 -5.17 -25.85 22.58
C LEU A 396 -5.92 -24.52 22.72
N ARG A 397 -5.49 -23.48 22.01
CA ARG A 397 -6.17 -22.18 22.00
C ARG A 397 -7.60 -22.26 21.48
N GLU A 398 -7.82 -22.97 20.38
CA GLU A 398 -9.16 -23.20 19.82
C GLU A 398 -10.05 -23.93 20.82
N ALA A 399 -9.55 -24.99 21.47
CA ALA A 399 -10.28 -25.70 22.51
C ALA A 399 -10.64 -24.79 23.69
N MET A 400 -9.71 -23.95 24.16
CA MET A 400 -9.97 -22.98 25.22
C MET A 400 -11.02 -21.95 24.82
N PHE A 401 -10.97 -21.46 23.58
CA PHE A 401 -11.98 -20.54 23.04
C PHE A 401 -13.37 -21.17 22.98
N LEU A 402 -13.48 -22.41 22.48
CA LEU A 402 -14.75 -23.15 22.46
C LEU A 402 -15.30 -23.37 23.88
N CYS A 403 -14.46 -23.80 24.82
CA CYS A 403 -14.84 -23.95 26.22
C CYS A 403 -15.35 -22.64 26.82
N SER A 404 -14.72 -21.50 26.50
CA SER A 404 -15.14 -20.18 26.99
C SER A 404 -16.49 -19.71 26.45
N ASN A 405 -16.86 -20.12 25.24
CA ASN A 405 -18.16 -19.75 24.64
C ASN A 405 -19.31 -20.65 25.12
N ILE A 406 -19.00 -21.84 25.64
CA ILE A 406 -19.99 -22.84 26.09
C ILE A 406 -20.21 -22.77 27.60
N LEU A 407 -19.16 -22.48 28.38
CA LEU A 407 -19.22 -22.50 29.84
C LEU A 407 -19.49 -21.10 30.39
N GLU A 408 -20.68 -20.88 30.95
CA GLU A 408 -21.11 -19.59 31.54
C GLU A 408 -20.18 -19.06 32.65
N GLN A 409 -19.38 -19.93 33.28
CA GLN A 409 -18.46 -19.61 34.37
C GLN A 409 -17.01 -19.38 33.91
N PHE A 410 -16.71 -19.52 32.62
CA PHE A 410 -15.36 -19.27 32.13
C PHE A 410 -15.13 -17.77 32.02
N ASP A 411 -14.03 -17.30 32.60
CA ASP A 411 -13.64 -15.91 32.46
C ASP A 411 -13.41 -15.59 30.98
N GLN A 412 -14.32 -14.79 30.41
CA GLN A 412 -14.24 -14.40 29.01
C GLN A 412 -12.97 -13.59 28.71
N SER A 413 -12.30 -13.06 29.73
CA SER A 413 -11.02 -12.36 29.61
C SER A 413 -9.87 -13.28 29.11
N SER A 414 -9.93 -14.59 29.37
CA SER A 414 -8.88 -15.54 28.95
C SER A 414 -9.04 -16.04 27.51
N ALA A 415 -10.18 -15.79 26.87
CA ALA A 415 -10.45 -16.15 25.47
C ALA A 415 -10.21 -15.01 24.47
N PHE A 416 -9.69 -13.86 24.95
CA PHE A 416 -9.53 -12.63 24.16
C PHE A 416 -8.71 -12.80 22.86
N MET A 417 -7.75 -13.73 22.83
CA MET A 417 -6.81 -13.82 21.70
C MET A 417 -7.40 -14.36 20.39
N LEU A 418 -8.59 -14.99 20.41
CA LEU A 418 -9.29 -15.44 19.19
C LEU A 418 -10.50 -14.57 18.83
N ARG A 419 -10.96 -13.69 19.72
CA ARG A 419 -12.09 -12.76 19.45
C ARG A 419 -11.67 -11.53 18.65
N GLU A 420 -10.43 -11.06 18.76
CA GLU A 420 -9.94 -9.86 18.05
C GLU A 420 -9.53 -10.11 16.57
N ILE A 421 -10.24 -10.99 15.87
CA ILE A 421 -10.34 -10.88 14.39
C ILE A 421 -11.67 -10.21 14.02
N ASP A 422 -12.51 -9.84 15.00
CA ASP A 422 -13.60 -8.91 14.71
C ASP A 422 -12.99 -7.56 14.34
N GLU A 423 -13.25 -7.20 13.08
CA GLU A 423 -13.45 -5.83 12.59
C GLU A 423 -14.45 -5.11 13.51
N THR A 424 -14.05 -4.82 14.75
CA THR A 424 -14.83 -4.00 15.66
C THR A 424 -14.86 -2.63 15.03
N HIS A 425 -15.95 -2.44 14.30
CA HIS A 425 -16.39 -1.22 13.68
C HIS A 425 -15.79 0.00 14.39
N LEU A 426 -15.06 0.81 13.63
CA LEU A 426 -14.67 2.17 13.98
C LEU A 426 -15.94 3.04 14.15
N THR A 427 -16.84 2.67 15.08
CA THR A 427 -18.09 3.39 15.38
C THR A 427 -17.84 4.65 16.20
N SER A 428 -16.62 4.84 16.71
CA SER A 428 -16.22 6.15 17.24
C SER A 428 -14.74 6.43 16.97
N LEU A 429 -14.47 7.20 15.91
CA LEU A 429 -13.20 7.88 15.71
C LEU A 429 -13.02 8.89 16.87
N LYS A 430 -12.35 8.48 17.95
CA LYS A 430 -11.97 9.38 19.04
C LYS A 430 -10.55 9.87 18.77
N LEU A 431 -10.31 11.18 18.85
CA LEU A 431 -8.94 11.70 18.83
C LEU A 431 -8.21 11.23 20.09
N ILE A 432 -7.01 10.66 19.91
CA ILE A 432 -6.17 10.25 21.04
C ILE A 432 -5.38 11.47 21.54
N GLY A 433 -5.59 11.83 22.81
CA GLY A 433 -4.83 12.86 23.53
C GLY A 433 -5.67 14.03 24.02
N SER A 434 -5.29 14.60 25.16
CA SER A 434 -5.84 15.87 25.66
C SER A 434 -5.29 17.01 24.81
N GLY A 435 -5.99 17.37 23.72
CA GLY A 435 -5.62 18.53 22.91
C GLY A 435 -5.65 19.81 23.75
N GLU A 436 -4.75 20.75 23.47
CA GLU A 436 -4.89 22.10 24.01
C GLU A 436 -6.08 22.79 23.34
N LYS A 437 -7.00 23.30 24.16
CA LYS A 437 -8.13 24.09 23.67
C LYS A 437 -7.60 25.42 23.13
N ARG A 438 -7.41 25.50 21.81
CA ARG A 438 -7.04 26.72 21.10
C ARG A 438 -8.27 27.35 20.46
N ARG A 439 -8.43 28.67 20.64
CA ARG A 439 -9.40 29.44 19.88
C ARG A 439 -8.84 29.70 18.48
N LEU A 440 -9.48 29.13 17.46
CA LEU A 440 -9.13 29.39 16.07
C LEU A 440 -9.39 30.86 15.71
N THR A 441 -8.52 31.44 14.90
CA THR A 441 -8.74 32.78 14.32
C THR A 441 -9.88 32.73 13.30
N GLN A 442 -10.52 33.87 13.01
CA GLN A 442 -11.58 33.92 11.97
C GLN A 442 -11.10 33.39 10.61
N ILE A 443 -9.82 33.59 10.27
CA ILE A 443 -9.22 33.09 9.03
C ILE A 443 -9.10 31.57 9.06
N GLU A 444 -8.53 31.00 10.12
CA GLU A 444 -8.39 29.54 10.27
C GLU A 444 -9.76 28.84 10.27
N VAL A 445 -10.73 29.45 10.94
CA VAL A 445 -12.11 28.99 10.96
C VAL A 445 -12.72 29.00 9.55
N MET A 446 -12.49 30.06 8.78
CA MET A 446 -12.94 30.16 7.39
C MET A 446 -12.27 29.10 6.51
N GLN A 447 -10.97 28.86 6.69
CA GLN A 447 -10.20 27.87 5.96
C GLN A 447 -10.69 26.45 6.25
N ALA A 448 -10.89 26.10 7.53
CA ALA A 448 -11.42 24.81 7.93
C ALA A 448 -12.83 24.57 7.37
N HIS A 449 -13.68 25.59 7.41
CA HIS A 449 -15.04 25.52 6.87
C HIS A 449 -15.03 25.34 5.34
N ASN A 450 -14.21 26.11 4.62
CA ASN A 450 -14.04 25.94 3.17
C ASN A 450 -13.50 24.55 2.82
N PHE A 451 -12.55 24.03 3.62
CA PHE A 451 -12.02 22.69 3.44
C PHE A 451 -13.13 21.64 3.56
N VAL A 452 -13.98 21.72 4.59
CA VAL A 452 -15.11 20.80 4.76
C VAL A 452 -16.11 20.90 3.59
N LEU A 453 -16.45 22.12 3.15
CA LEU A 453 -17.36 22.31 2.02
C LEU A 453 -16.83 21.68 0.72
N HIS A 454 -15.52 21.78 0.46
CA HIS A 454 -14.91 21.25 -0.76
C HIS A 454 -14.61 19.75 -0.73
N ASN A 455 -14.57 19.11 0.45
CA ASN A 455 -14.16 17.72 0.61
C ASN A 455 -15.26 16.83 1.24
N SER A 456 -16.47 17.35 1.43
CA SER A 456 -17.60 16.55 1.92
C SER A 456 -18.32 15.89 0.75
N ALA A 457 -18.56 14.58 0.85
CA ALA A 457 -19.31 13.82 -0.16
C ALA A 457 -20.70 14.41 -0.43
N ILE A 458 -21.34 14.97 0.59
CA ILE A 458 -22.68 15.60 0.51
C ILE A 458 -22.65 16.86 -0.39
N MET A 459 -21.48 17.49 -0.53
CA MET A 459 -21.28 18.70 -1.32
C MET A 459 -20.82 18.42 -2.75
N GLU A 460 -20.53 17.18 -3.15
CA GLU A 460 -19.98 16.88 -4.49
C GLU A 460 -20.91 17.36 -5.62
N GLU A 461 -22.19 17.03 -5.55
CA GLU A 461 -23.18 17.44 -6.55
C GLU A 461 -23.34 18.97 -6.60
N TRP A 462 -23.34 19.62 -5.45
CA TRP A 462 -23.41 21.09 -5.36
C TRP A 462 -22.14 21.79 -5.84
N THR A 463 -20.98 21.18 -5.65
CA THR A 463 -19.69 21.70 -6.13
C THR A 463 -19.64 21.62 -7.66
N ALA A 464 -20.17 20.55 -8.25
CA ALA A 464 -20.32 20.43 -9.70
C ALA A 464 -21.23 21.53 -10.28
N VAL A 465 -22.40 21.77 -9.67
CA VAL A 465 -23.30 22.87 -10.07
C VAL A 465 -22.63 24.23 -9.96
N TYR A 466 -21.91 24.48 -8.86
CA TYR A 466 -21.16 25.72 -8.68
C TYR A 466 -20.11 25.90 -9.77
N ASP A 467 -19.37 24.85 -10.13
CA ASP A 467 -18.37 24.88 -11.19
C ASP A 467 -18.99 25.08 -12.58
N ASP A 468 -20.16 24.50 -12.84
CA ASP A 468 -20.92 24.71 -14.08
C ASP A 468 -21.42 26.14 -14.22
N GLU A 469 -22.06 26.70 -13.18
CA GLU A 469 -22.51 28.10 -13.18
C GLU A 469 -21.32 29.07 -13.28
N ARG A 470 -20.22 28.76 -12.60
CA ARG A 470 -18.97 29.53 -12.70
C ARG A 470 -18.41 29.50 -14.12
N ARG A 471 -18.34 28.31 -14.74
CA ARG A 471 -17.88 28.15 -16.13
C ARG A 471 -18.79 28.85 -17.12
N ALA A 472 -20.11 28.72 -17.00
CA ALA A 472 -21.08 29.40 -17.86
C ALA A 472 -20.97 30.93 -17.75
N THR A 473 -20.82 31.44 -16.52
CA THR A 473 -20.65 32.88 -16.27
C THR A 473 -19.35 33.40 -16.90
N LEU A 474 -18.25 32.64 -16.78
CA LEU A 474 -16.96 33.00 -17.37
C LEU A 474 -16.95 32.86 -18.90
N ALA A 475 -17.59 31.82 -19.47
CA ALA A 475 -17.67 31.57 -20.90
C ALA A 475 -18.57 32.58 -21.63
N SER A 476 -19.57 33.14 -20.96
CA SER A 476 -20.55 34.07 -21.55
C SER A 476 -19.99 35.44 -21.94
N ARG A 477 -18.73 35.82 -21.60
CA ARG A 477 -18.26 37.20 -21.80
C ARG A 477 -16.87 37.39 -22.42
N ARG A 478 -16.91 37.96 -23.64
CA ARG A 478 -15.81 38.65 -24.33
C ARG A 478 -15.78 40.12 -23.86
N ARG A 479 -14.86 40.50 -22.95
CA ARG A 479 -14.27 41.86 -22.71
C ARG A 479 -14.06 42.19 -21.22
N GLY A 480 -12.83 41.99 -20.75
CA GLY A 480 -12.00 43.04 -20.14
C GLY A 480 -12.28 43.58 -18.72
N ARG A 481 -13.31 43.16 -17.98
CA ARG A 481 -13.43 43.51 -16.55
C ARG A 481 -13.38 42.26 -15.67
N PRO A 482 -12.56 42.22 -14.61
CA PRO A 482 -12.58 41.11 -13.66
C PRO A 482 -13.91 41.14 -12.91
N VAL A 483 -14.73 40.10 -13.10
CA VAL A 483 -15.94 39.88 -12.31
C VAL A 483 -15.59 38.88 -11.22
N ARG A 484 -15.83 39.25 -9.96
CA ARG A 484 -15.74 38.33 -8.83
C ARG A 484 -16.95 37.41 -8.86
N PHE A 485 -16.75 36.13 -9.15
CA PHE A 485 -17.75 35.10 -8.88
C PHE A 485 -17.81 34.86 -7.36
N PRO A 486 -19.00 34.66 -6.76
CA PRO A 486 -19.11 34.35 -5.33
C PRO A 486 -18.29 33.10 -4.99
N SER A 487 -17.76 33.04 -3.78
CA SER A 487 -17.17 31.80 -3.26
C SER A 487 -18.24 30.70 -3.13
N LEU A 488 -17.85 29.42 -3.10
CA LEU A 488 -18.79 28.30 -2.93
C LEU A 488 -19.71 28.51 -1.72
N ARG A 489 -19.17 29.06 -0.63
CA ARG A 489 -19.97 29.40 0.56
C ARG A 489 -21.01 30.49 0.29
N GLU A 490 -20.62 31.58 -0.36
CA GLU A 490 -21.53 32.68 -0.71
C GLU A 490 -22.63 32.18 -1.67
N PHE A 491 -22.25 31.33 -2.63
CA PHE A 491 -23.17 30.67 -3.55
C PHE A 491 -24.18 29.77 -2.83
N MET A 492 -23.72 28.88 -1.94
CA MET A 492 -24.60 27.99 -1.19
C MET A 492 -25.56 28.75 -0.28
N ARG A 493 -25.09 29.83 0.36
CA ARG A 493 -25.94 30.70 1.16
C ARG A 493 -27.04 31.37 0.33
N GLU A 494 -26.71 31.84 -0.87
CA GLU A 494 -27.69 32.44 -1.78
C GLU A 494 -28.76 31.43 -2.18
N LYS A 495 -28.37 30.19 -2.51
CA LYS A 495 -29.30 29.10 -2.83
C LYS A 495 -30.17 28.72 -1.63
N LEU A 496 -29.60 28.62 -0.43
CA LEU A 496 -30.34 28.30 0.80
C LEU A 496 -31.37 29.36 1.20
N LEU A 497 -31.16 30.62 0.83
CA LEU A 497 -32.11 31.71 1.08
C LEU A 497 -33.31 31.71 0.11
N GLN A 498 -33.29 30.89 -0.94
CA GLN A 498 -34.35 30.82 -1.97
C GLN A 498 -34.90 29.39 -2.16
N PRO A 499 -35.39 28.71 -1.10
CA PRO A 499 -35.83 27.31 -1.19
C PRO A 499 -37.04 27.13 -2.12
N GLU A 500 -37.89 28.16 -2.26
CA GLU A 500 -39.08 28.14 -3.12
C GLU A 500 -38.69 28.15 -4.62
N ALA A 501 -37.69 28.95 -5.00
CA ALA A 501 -37.18 28.99 -6.38
C ALA A 501 -36.42 27.69 -6.77
N LEU A 502 -35.82 27.01 -5.79
CA LEU A 502 -35.21 25.70 -5.97
C LEU A 502 -36.25 24.58 -6.14
N ALA A 503 -37.37 24.66 -5.42
CA ALA A 503 -38.47 23.70 -5.56
C ALA A 503 -39.18 23.81 -6.92
N GLU A 504 -39.26 25.02 -7.50
CA GLU A 504 -39.83 25.26 -8.82
C GLU A 504 -38.91 24.86 -9.99
N SER A 505 -37.60 24.72 -9.75
CA SER A 505 -36.59 24.32 -10.75
C SER A 505 -36.33 22.81 -10.76
N SER A 506 -37.41 22.03 -10.67
CA SER A 506 -37.39 20.56 -10.58
C SER A 506 -36.44 19.92 -11.61
N GLY A 507 -35.31 19.39 -11.12
CA GLY A 507 -34.31 18.66 -11.91
C GLY A 507 -33.03 19.43 -12.24
N LEU A 508 -32.92 20.74 -11.92
CA LEU A 508 -31.72 21.53 -12.22
C LEU A 508 -30.72 21.62 -11.06
N TYR A 509 -31.19 21.39 -9.83
CA TYR A 509 -30.40 21.50 -8.60
C TYR A 509 -30.55 20.26 -7.72
N PRO A 510 -29.46 19.82 -7.03
CA PRO A 510 -29.53 18.75 -6.05
C PRO A 510 -30.46 19.08 -4.86
N PRO A 511 -30.97 18.08 -4.15
CA PRO A 511 -31.77 18.33 -2.95
C PRO A 511 -30.93 18.94 -1.82
N ILE A 512 -31.51 19.88 -1.08
CA ILE A 512 -30.90 20.45 0.13
C ILE A 512 -31.27 19.56 1.32
N THR A 513 -30.33 18.73 1.78
CA THR A 513 -30.46 17.91 2.99
C THR A 513 -30.26 18.76 4.25
N GLU A 514 -30.70 18.24 5.42
CA GLU A 514 -30.43 18.90 6.70
C GLU A 514 -28.93 19.06 6.97
N ASP A 515 -28.10 18.12 6.52
CA ASP A 515 -26.64 18.21 6.65
C ASP A 515 -26.07 19.42 5.90
N ILE A 516 -26.61 19.76 4.72
CA ILE A 516 -26.21 20.95 3.95
C ILE A 516 -26.63 22.24 4.67
N LYS A 517 -27.80 22.25 5.31
CA LYS A 517 -28.25 23.40 6.13
C LYS A 517 -27.38 23.59 7.37
N ILE A 518 -26.85 22.50 7.94
CA ILE A 518 -25.89 22.55 9.05
C ILE A 518 -24.58 23.17 8.58
N LEU A 519 -24.12 22.86 7.37
CA LEU A 519 -22.89 23.39 6.78
C LEU A 519 -22.94 24.90 6.49
N ASP A 520 -24.11 25.52 6.23
CA ASP A 520 -24.21 26.98 6.02
C ASP A 520 -24.28 27.82 7.31
N ARG A 521 -24.46 27.18 8.48
CA ARG A 521 -24.44 27.87 9.76
C ARG A 521 -23.10 28.60 9.96
N PRO A 522 -23.08 29.77 10.64
CA PRO A 522 -21.83 30.45 10.99
C PRO A 522 -20.87 29.44 11.61
N PRO A 523 -19.56 29.61 11.36
CA PRO A 523 -18.65 28.49 11.36
C PRO A 523 -18.75 27.72 12.66
N LEU A 524 -18.95 26.40 12.53
CA LEU A 524 -18.95 25.41 13.59
C LEU A 524 -18.14 25.92 14.77
N THR A 525 -18.83 26.42 15.80
CA THR A 525 -18.28 26.28 17.14
C THR A 525 -18.16 24.78 17.26
N ILE A 526 -16.94 24.27 17.12
CA ILE A 526 -16.63 22.90 17.50
C ILE A 526 -16.82 22.89 19.02
N LEU A 527 -18.08 22.89 19.45
CA LEU A 527 -18.46 22.37 20.74
C LEU A 527 -18.20 20.88 20.58
N VAL A 528 -16.97 20.51 20.91
CA VAL A 528 -16.72 19.24 21.53
C VAL A 528 -17.52 19.27 22.84
N ASP A 529 -18.83 19.05 22.75
CA ASP A 529 -19.60 18.50 23.86
C ASP A 529 -19.10 17.06 24.01
N LEU A 530 -17.93 16.94 24.62
CA LEU A 530 -17.67 15.79 25.46
C LEU A 530 -18.63 16.01 26.63
N ASP A 531 -19.75 15.30 26.62
CA ASP A 531 -20.49 15.09 27.85
C ASP A 531 -19.47 14.77 28.95
N PRO A 532 -19.48 15.49 30.08
CA PRO A 532 -18.67 15.11 31.22
C PRO A 532 -19.23 13.77 31.70
N VAL A 533 -18.61 12.67 31.29
CA VAL A 533 -18.87 11.38 31.92
C VAL A 533 -18.42 11.53 33.36
N GLU A 534 -19.39 11.39 34.25
CA GLU A 534 -19.23 11.36 35.69
C GLU A 534 -18.00 10.56 36.09
N ASP A 535 -17.19 11.15 36.97
CA ASP A 535 -16.16 10.47 37.73
C ASP A 535 -16.80 9.28 38.47
N VAL A 536 -16.75 8.10 37.87
CA VAL A 536 -16.89 6.85 38.63
C VAL A 536 -15.50 6.51 39.14
N HIS A 537 -15.30 6.93 40.39
CA HIS A 537 -14.20 6.64 41.28
C HIS A 537 -13.46 5.32 41.04
N GLU A 538 -12.14 5.44 41.16
CA GLU A 538 -11.21 4.47 41.74
C GLU A 538 -11.86 3.31 42.53
N SER A 539 -11.65 2.09 42.06
CA SER A 539 -11.17 1.01 42.94
C SER A 539 -10.71 -0.18 42.09
N GLY A 540 -9.42 -0.51 42.14
CA GLY A 540 -8.92 -1.71 41.48
C GLY A 540 -7.42 -1.77 41.26
N ARG A 541 -6.60 -1.35 42.24
CA ARG A 541 -5.22 -1.85 42.31
C ARG A 541 -5.30 -3.36 42.52
N ILE A 542 -4.90 -4.17 41.53
CA ILE A 542 -4.32 -5.48 41.81
C ILE A 542 -3.10 -5.68 40.90
N SER A 543 -2.02 -5.97 41.60
CA SER A 543 -0.65 -6.28 41.21
C SER A 543 -0.50 -7.41 40.19
N SER A 544 0.61 -7.30 39.43
CA SER A 544 1.40 -8.39 38.82
C SER A 544 1.38 -9.72 39.61
N PRO A 545 1.52 -10.87 38.96
CA PRO A 545 2.73 -11.24 38.23
C PRO A 545 2.66 -11.09 36.71
#